data_AF-A0A7V3NU02-F1
#
_entry.id   AF-A0A7V3NU02-F1
#
_cell.length_a   1.000
_cell.length_b   1.000
_cell.length_c   1.000
_cell.angle_alpha   90.00
_cell.angle_beta   90.00
_cell.angle_gamma   90.00
#
_symmetry.space_group_name_H-M   'P 1'
#
loop_
_entity.id
_entity.type
_entity.pdbx_description
1 polymer ?
#
loop_
_entity_poly.entity_id
_entity_poly.type
_entity_poly.pdbx_seq_one_letter_code
_entity_poly.pdbx_strand_id
1 'polypeptide(L)'
;MLAIIVFASLILGNNDSKMEAILKRKGFVAVKSNENHFTTIYKRIKDKKEPMYITIDPLLHGVHLIYDFTLRTLETEQFYADLKTILYKLDARFRELKEAKNREIKEASMTNLAYIEVANKLLDPEFNVDNDVKEIVEAELNLVSEHSGFDTSRVLKVLEDYSQYIPRGHYTRSDTLKRYFLSMMWLGRMPFYISIDKENFKRNLFLTRCAILMAWVISQDSEVQKLYSRIYEMTSYLVGESDDLNFIELIPFVYKQFPGFPVGFSDDSQILEFMKLASTLRKPSIYSTWFRDVDKPEEVLLSCKFMSQRFIPDAYIFQNLVYSKVGTRAKPRLFPRGLDLLAVLGNDRAKDILINYYKENQYANYTKMLDSLEKWAKAIKIEKWHKNAYWHWLYIIKTMNDTPHFPPSLKVNAVAYRDKLLVTQQGFWAELRHDTILYA
;
A
#
# COMPACT_ATOMS: atom_id res chain seq x y z
N MET A 1 15.58 -15.12 7.31
CA MET A 1 16.62 -16.14 7.64
C MET A 1 17.54 -15.52 8.69
N LEU A 2 17.63 -16.10 9.87
CA LEU A 2 18.37 -15.54 11.00
C LEU A 2 19.87 -15.82 10.88
N ALA A 3 20.68 -14.76 10.84
CA ALA A 3 22.14 -14.85 10.88
C ALA A 3 22.63 -14.48 12.29
N ILE A 4 23.50 -15.31 12.86
CA ILE A 4 24.11 -15.05 14.17
C ILE A 4 25.45 -14.37 13.93
N ILE A 5 25.66 -13.21 14.57
CA ILE A 5 26.98 -12.59 14.61
C ILE A 5 27.76 -13.25 15.73
N VAL A 6 28.86 -13.88 15.37
CA VAL A 6 29.80 -14.46 16.31
C VAL A 6 31.03 -13.56 16.37
N PHE A 7 31.31 -13.00 17.55
CA PHE A 7 32.52 -12.20 17.81
C PHE A 7 33.68 -13.09 18.27
N ALA A 8 34.89 -12.55 18.23
CA ALA A 8 36.15 -13.28 18.30
C ALA A 8 36.39 -14.15 19.55
N SER A 9 35.53 -14.09 20.56
CA SER A 9 35.64 -14.87 21.79
C SER A 9 34.94 -16.24 21.77
N LEU A 10 34.45 -16.72 20.61
CA LEU A 10 33.35 -17.69 20.59
C LEU A 10 33.52 -18.89 19.64
N ILE A 11 34.73 -19.18 19.16
CA ILE A 11 34.99 -20.41 18.41
C ILE A 11 35.69 -21.40 19.34
N LEU A 12 34.91 -22.07 20.19
CA LEU A 12 35.30 -23.32 20.83
C LEU A 12 34.27 -24.37 20.44
N GLY A 13 34.47 -25.01 19.29
CA GLY A 13 33.72 -26.22 18.92
C GLY A 13 33.24 -26.34 17.47
N ASN A 14 34.08 -26.04 16.48
CA ASN A 14 34.36 -26.92 15.33
C ASN A 14 35.23 -26.16 14.32
N ASN A 15 36.37 -26.77 14.00
CA ASN A 15 37.39 -26.26 13.10
C ASN A 15 36.84 -25.92 11.71
N ASP A 16 36.88 -24.64 11.34
CA ASP A 16 36.91 -24.23 9.95
C ASP A 16 37.93 -23.08 9.81
N SER A 17 39.11 -23.39 9.29
CA SER A 17 40.24 -22.44 9.14
C SER A 17 39.84 -21.17 8.37
N LYS A 18 38.81 -21.28 7.52
CA LYS A 18 38.19 -20.16 6.81
C LYS A 18 37.44 -19.21 7.75
N MET A 19 36.71 -19.70 8.75
CA MET A 19 35.99 -18.87 9.70
C MET A 19 36.94 -18.08 10.60
N GLU A 20 38.00 -18.72 11.10
CA GLU A 20 39.03 -18.03 11.87
C GLU A 20 39.74 -16.94 11.04
N ALA A 21 40.04 -17.23 9.77
CA ALA A 21 40.64 -16.25 8.86
C ALA A 21 39.70 -15.05 8.60
N ILE A 22 38.41 -15.30 8.41
CA ILE A 22 37.40 -14.24 8.25
C ILE A 22 37.29 -13.42 9.52
N LEU A 23 37.22 -14.07 10.69
CA LEU A 23 37.13 -13.42 11.99
C LEU A 23 38.33 -12.51 12.27
N LYS A 24 39.56 -12.99 12.01
CA LYS A 24 40.78 -12.19 12.13
C LYS A 24 40.78 -10.97 11.19
N ARG A 25 40.23 -11.12 9.98
CA ARG A 25 40.19 -10.05 8.96
C ARG A 25 39.05 -9.05 9.17
N LYS A 26 37.91 -9.50 9.69
CA LYS A 26 36.66 -8.73 9.71
C LYS A 26 36.15 -8.37 11.13
N GLY A 27 36.70 -8.98 12.17
CA GLY A 27 36.29 -8.78 13.56
C GLY A 27 35.02 -9.55 13.97
N PHE A 28 34.26 -10.08 13.01
CA PHE A 28 33.10 -10.93 13.24
C PHE A 28 32.92 -11.92 12.08
N VAL A 29 32.12 -12.96 12.31
CA VAL A 29 31.64 -13.88 11.28
C VAL A 29 30.12 -14.03 11.40
N ALA A 30 29.42 -14.07 10.27
CA ALA A 30 28.00 -14.35 10.23
C ALA A 30 27.79 -15.83 9.91
N VAL A 31 27.08 -16.54 10.78
CA VAL A 31 26.79 -17.97 10.62
C VAL A 31 25.29 -18.16 10.42
N LYS A 32 24.92 -18.99 9.45
CA LYS A 32 23.52 -19.37 9.22
C LYS A 32 23.02 -20.16 10.42
N SER A 33 21.91 -19.72 11.01
CA SER A 33 21.22 -20.47 12.06
C SER A 33 20.17 -21.39 11.45
N ASN A 34 19.94 -22.55 12.10
CA ASN A 34 18.78 -23.41 11.85
C ASN A 34 17.58 -23.03 12.74
N GLU A 35 17.75 -22.08 13.65
CA GLU A 35 16.69 -21.59 14.52
C GLU A 35 15.77 -20.62 13.78
N ASN A 36 14.48 -20.67 14.09
CA ASN A 36 13.46 -19.79 13.51
C ASN A 36 13.14 -18.56 14.36
N HIS A 37 13.59 -18.51 15.61
CA HIS A 37 13.30 -17.41 16.54
C HIS A 37 14.58 -16.85 17.18
N PHE A 38 14.64 -15.51 17.31
CA PHE A 38 15.72 -14.83 18.02
C PHE A 38 15.86 -15.31 19.47
N THR A 39 14.75 -15.53 20.17
CA THR A 39 14.72 -15.97 21.57
C THR A 39 15.46 -17.29 21.77
N THR A 40 15.26 -18.26 20.88
CA THR A 40 15.94 -19.56 20.92
C THR A 40 17.45 -19.41 20.74
N ILE A 41 17.87 -18.52 19.82
CA ILE A 41 19.29 -18.23 19.57
C ILE A 41 19.94 -17.66 20.84
N TYR A 42 19.37 -16.61 21.42
CA TYR A 42 19.95 -15.97 22.60
C TYR A 42 19.90 -16.87 23.84
N LYS A 43 18.84 -17.67 24.00
CA LYS A 43 18.75 -18.66 25.08
C LYS A 43 19.88 -19.69 24.96
N ARG A 44 20.12 -20.21 23.75
CA ARG A 44 21.22 -21.16 23.51
C ARG A 44 22.59 -20.57 23.84
N ILE A 45 22.87 -19.33 23.42
CA ILE A 45 24.13 -18.62 23.73
C ILE A 45 24.28 -18.47 25.25
N LYS A 46 23.19 -18.10 25.94
CA LYS A 46 23.15 -17.98 27.41
C LYS A 46 23.41 -19.32 28.09
N ASP A 47 22.76 -20.39 27.65
CA ASP A 47 22.89 -21.74 28.24
C ASP A 47 24.32 -22.29 28.07
N LYS A 48 24.96 -21.96 26.94
CA LYS A 48 26.38 -22.27 26.68
C LYS A 48 27.37 -21.36 27.39
N LYS A 49 26.90 -20.31 28.09
CA LYS A 49 27.73 -19.27 28.75
C LYS A 49 28.70 -18.58 27.78
N GLU A 50 28.29 -18.44 26.53
CA GLU A 50 29.07 -17.77 25.49
C GLU A 50 28.86 -16.24 25.56
N PRO A 51 29.89 -15.41 25.26
CA PRO A 51 29.75 -13.96 25.22
C PRO A 51 28.67 -13.49 24.23
N MET A 52 27.72 -12.69 24.69
CA MET A 52 26.55 -12.32 23.89
C MET A 52 26.67 -10.92 23.32
N TYR A 53 26.52 -10.79 22.01
CA TYR A 53 26.27 -9.51 21.35
C TYR A 53 24.80 -9.44 20.93
N ILE A 54 24.06 -8.50 21.53
CA ILE A 54 22.65 -8.27 21.20
C ILE A 54 22.60 -7.25 20.07
N THR A 55 22.09 -7.69 18.92
CA THR A 55 21.87 -6.81 17.78
C THR A 55 20.54 -6.04 17.94
N ILE A 56 20.29 -5.06 17.07
CA ILE A 56 19.00 -4.35 17.04
C ILE A 56 17.86 -5.21 16.46
N ASP A 57 18.18 -6.26 15.70
CA ASP A 57 17.22 -7.09 14.97
C ASP A 57 16.06 -7.65 15.84
N PRO A 58 16.26 -8.15 17.07
CA PRO A 58 15.17 -8.64 17.92
C PRO A 58 14.22 -7.54 18.37
N LEU A 59 14.74 -6.32 18.58
CA LEU A 59 13.92 -5.16 18.93
C LEU A 59 13.05 -4.75 17.74
N LEU A 60 13.64 -4.67 16.54
CA LEU A 60 12.92 -4.37 15.31
C LEU A 60 11.84 -5.41 15.01
N HIS A 61 12.18 -6.69 15.15
CA HIS A 61 11.23 -7.78 14.98
C HIS A 61 10.09 -7.70 16.03
N GLY A 62 10.39 -7.32 17.27
CA GLY A 62 9.39 -7.07 18.30
C GLY A 62 8.43 -5.92 17.92
N VAL A 63 8.96 -4.82 17.38
CA VAL A 63 8.16 -3.71 16.85
C VAL A 63 7.23 -4.19 15.73
N HIS A 64 7.75 -4.99 14.79
CA HIS A 64 6.95 -5.60 13.74
C HIS A 64 5.81 -6.44 14.29
N LEU A 65 6.08 -7.35 15.22
CA LEU A 65 5.05 -8.21 15.81
C LEU A 65 3.95 -7.41 16.53
N ILE A 66 4.32 -6.34 17.23
CA ILE A 66 3.35 -5.45 17.90
C ILE A 66 2.48 -4.74 16.86
N TYR A 67 3.08 -4.22 15.79
CA TYR A 67 2.34 -3.54 14.73
C TYR A 67 1.38 -4.48 14.01
N ASP A 68 1.87 -5.64 13.52
CA ASP A 68 1.08 -6.66 12.84
C ASP A 68 -0.03 -7.21 13.76
N PHE A 69 0.24 -7.44 15.05
CA PHE A 69 -0.80 -7.81 16.00
C PHE A 69 -1.86 -6.71 16.17
N THR A 70 -1.44 -5.46 16.34
CA THR A 70 -2.36 -4.32 16.51
C THR A 70 -3.26 -4.15 15.29
N LEU A 71 -2.67 -4.19 14.09
CA LEU A 71 -3.40 -4.02 12.84
C LEU A 71 -4.45 -5.12 12.67
N ARG A 72 -4.06 -6.38 12.86
CA ARG A 72 -4.99 -7.51 12.78
C ARG A 72 -6.14 -7.41 13.76
N THR A 73 -5.84 -7.06 15.01
CA THR A 73 -6.87 -6.93 16.05
C THR A 73 -7.88 -5.85 15.66
N LEU A 74 -7.42 -4.69 15.15
CA LEU A 74 -8.31 -3.65 14.64
C LEU A 74 -9.16 -4.14 13.46
N GLU A 75 -8.54 -4.83 12.50
CA GLU A 75 -9.22 -5.39 11.34
C GLU A 75 -10.32 -6.39 11.73
N THR A 76 -10.03 -7.32 12.65
CA THR A 76 -10.96 -8.37 13.04
C THR A 76 -12.02 -7.93 14.03
N GLU A 77 -11.66 -7.11 15.02
CA GLU A 77 -12.55 -6.77 16.14
C GLU A 77 -13.37 -5.51 15.91
N GLN A 78 -12.90 -4.59 15.04
CA GLN A 78 -13.58 -3.32 14.79
C GLN A 78 -13.92 -3.13 13.31
N PHE A 79 -12.91 -3.08 12.43
CA PHE A 79 -13.13 -2.65 11.04
C PHE A 79 -14.05 -3.60 10.27
N TYR A 80 -14.03 -4.90 10.55
CA TYR A 80 -14.94 -5.84 9.93
C TYR A 80 -16.41 -5.50 10.19
N ALA A 81 -16.76 -5.26 11.47
CA ALA A 81 -18.12 -4.95 11.87
C ALA A 81 -18.56 -3.57 11.38
N ASP A 82 -17.65 -2.60 11.43
CA ASP A 82 -17.88 -1.24 10.94
C ASP A 82 -18.14 -1.23 9.44
N LEU A 83 -17.28 -1.92 8.68
CA LEU A 83 -17.41 -2.03 7.23
C LEU A 83 -18.74 -2.72 6.87
N LYS A 84 -19.08 -3.81 7.54
CA LYS A 84 -20.35 -4.50 7.33
C LYS A 84 -21.54 -3.56 7.55
N THR A 85 -21.52 -2.78 8.64
CA THR A 85 -22.59 -1.84 8.97
C THR A 85 -22.71 -0.73 7.93
N ILE A 86 -21.58 -0.18 7.48
CA ILE A 86 -21.55 0.84 6.42
C ILE A 86 -22.15 0.27 5.13
N LEU A 87 -21.70 -0.89 4.67
CA LEU A 87 -22.13 -1.48 3.40
C LEU A 87 -23.61 -1.86 3.42
N TYR A 88 -24.14 -2.39 4.53
CA TYR A 88 -25.56 -2.71 4.67
C TYR A 88 -26.45 -1.45 4.66
N LYS A 89 -26.01 -0.36 5.31
CA LYS A 89 -26.75 0.91 5.29
C LYS A 89 -26.75 1.55 3.90
N LEU A 90 -25.61 1.53 3.21
CA LEU A 90 -25.52 2.04 1.84
C LEU A 90 -26.36 1.21 0.87
N ASP A 91 -26.32 -0.12 0.99
CA ASP A 91 -27.17 -1.05 0.22
C ASP A 91 -28.65 -0.70 0.34
N ALA A 92 -29.16 -0.62 1.58
CA ALA A 92 -30.55 -0.27 1.84
C ALA A 92 -30.96 1.05 1.18
N ARG A 93 -30.10 2.08 1.25
CA ARG A 93 -30.34 3.37 0.60
C ARG A 93 -30.35 3.28 -0.92
N PHE A 94 -29.45 2.52 -1.53
CA PHE A 94 -29.46 2.36 -2.99
C PHE A 94 -30.63 1.52 -3.51
N ARG A 95 -31.13 0.56 -2.71
CA ARG A 95 -32.38 -0.16 -2.99
C ARG A 95 -33.61 0.73 -2.95
N GLU A 96 -33.61 1.79 -2.13
CA GLU A 96 -34.66 2.81 -2.16
C GLU A 96 -34.53 3.70 -3.41
N LEU A 97 -33.30 4.13 -3.73
CA LEU A 97 -33.05 5.08 -4.82
C LEU A 97 -33.20 4.49 -6.22
N LYS A 98 -33.06 3.17 -6.40
CA LYS A 98 -33.33 2.52 -7.70
C LYS A 98 -34.79 2.64 -8.16
N GLU A 99 -35.72 2.87 -7.24
CA GLU A 99 -37.14 3.11 -7.55
C GLU A 99 -37.44 4.59 -7.89
N ALA A 100 -36.41 5.45 -7.92
CA ALA A 100 -36.58 6.84 -8.28
C ALA A 100 -37.12 6.99 -9.72
N LYS A 101 -38.05 7.94 -9.91
CA LYS A 101 -38.60 8.27 -11.23
C LYS A 101 -37.57 8.88 -12.18
N ASN A 102 -36.52 9.49 -11.64
CA ASN A 102 -35.46 10.10 -12.43
C ASN A 102 -34.53 9.01 -12.98
N ARG A 103 -34.44 8.93 -14.30
CA ARG A 103 -33.65 7.91 -15.02
C ARG A 103 -32.17 7.91 -14.61
N GLU A 104 -31.53 9.08 -14.54
CA GLU A 104 -30.10 9.19 -14.21
C GLU A 104 -29.82 8.76 -12.77
N ILE A 105 -30.72 9.09 -11.84
CA ILE A 105 -30.63 8.63 -10.44
C ILE A 105 -30.78 7.12 -10.41
N LYS A 106 -31.75 6.56 -11.14
CA LYS A 106 -32.00 5.11 -11.19
C LYS A 106 -30.78 4.36 -11.72
N GLU A 107 -30.24 4.74 -12.87
CA GLU A 107 -29.09 4.06 -13.49
C GLU A 107 -27.82 4.18 -12.62
N ALA A 108 -27.55 5.36 -12.06
CA ALA A 108 -26.42 5.55 -11.13
C ALA A 108 -26.60 4.76 -9.82
N SER A 109 -27.84 4.70 -9.29
CA SER A 109 -28.16 3.92 -8.10
C SER A 109 -27.98 2.42 -8.32
N MET A 110 -28.38 1.89 -9.48
CA MET A 110 -28.19 0.48 -9.82
C MET A 110 -26.70 0.11 -9.90
N THR A 111 -25.86 0.97 -10.46
CA THR A 111 -24.41 0.72 -10.54
C THR A 111 -23.77 0.79 -9.16
N ASN A 112 -24.13 1.79 -8.34
CA ASN A 112 -23.67 1.89 -6.96
C ASN A 112 -24.16 0.72 -6.09
N LEU A 113 -25.40 0.27 -6.29
CA LEU A 113 -25.95 -0.91 -5.63
C LEU A 113 -25.10 -2.14 -5.97
N ALA A 114 -24.90 -2.44 -7.26
CA ALA A 114 -24.07 -3.56 -7.69
C ALA A 114 -22.65 -3.48 -7.10
N TYR A 115 -22.04 -2.30 -7.08
CA TYR A 115 -20.72 -2.08 -6.48
C TYR A 115 -20.67 -2.41 -4.98
N ILE A 116 -21.68 -1.97 -4.21
CA ILE A 116 -21.78 -2.24 -2.76
C ILE A 116 -22.14 -3.70 -2.50
N GLU A 117 -22.99 -4.31 -3.32
CA GLU A 117 -23.40 -5.70 -3.16
C GLU A 117 -22.27 -6.70 -3.45
N VAL A 118 -21.39 -6.41 -4.41
CA VAL A 118 -20.13 -7.17 -4.58
C VAL A 118 -19.32 -7.13 -3.28
N ALA A 119 -19.13 -5.93 -2.71
CA ALA A 119 -18.37 -5.77 -1.46
C ALA A 119 -19.04 -6.50 -0.28
N ASN A 120 -20.36 -6.43 -0.17
CA ASN A 120 -21.14 -7.14 0.85
C ASN A 120 -21.04 -8.65 0.69
N LYS A 121 -21.15 -9.19 -0.53
CA LYS A 121 -21.09 -10.63 -0.79
C LYS A 121 -19.68 -11.20 -0.54
N LEU A 122 -18.64 -10.42 -0.83
CA LEU A 122 -17.25 -10.77 -0.48
C LEU A 122 -17.02 -10.77 1.04
N LEU A 123 -17.66 -9.85 1.77
CA LEU A 123 -17.54 -9.74 3.23
C LEU A 123 -18.41 -10.77 3.98
N ASP A 124 -19.61 -11.03 3.47
CA ASP A 124 -20.64 -11.88 4.06
C ASP A 124 -21.24 -12.80 2.98
N PRO A 125 -20.82 -14.08 2.92
CA PRO A 125 -21.29 -15.01 1.89
C PRO A 125 -22.79 -15.25 1.90
N GLU A 126 -23.46 -15.06 3.04
CA GLU A 126 -24.90 -15.24 3.19
C GLU A 126 -25.70 -13.98 2.78
N PHE A 127 -25.02 -12.90 2.39
CA PHE A 127 -25.68 -11.68 1.95
C PHE A 127 -26.57 -11.94 0.72
N ASN A 128 -27.80 -11.42 0.76
CA ASN A 128 -28.78 -11.59 -0.31
C ASN A 128 -28.70 -10.43 -1.30
N VAL A 129 -28.19 -10.73 -2.50
CA VAL A 129 -28.03 -9.79 -3.61
C VAL A 129 -29.40 -9.42 -4.20
N ASP A 130 -29.59 -8.16 -4.58
CA ASP A 130 -30.82 -7.70 -5.22
C ASP A 130 -31.02 -8.35 -6.60
N ASN A 131 -32.24 -8.78 -6.91
CA ASN A 131 -32.54 -9.47 -8.16
C ASN A 131 -32.24 -8.61 -9.39
N ASP A 132 -32.33 -7.28 -9.29
CA ASP A 132 -32.12 -6.38 -10.43
C ASP A 132 -30.65 -6.27 -10.86
N VAL A 133 -29.71 -6.55 -9.95
CA VAL A 133 -28.25 -6.47 -10.22
C VAL A 133 -27.54 -7.81 -10.06
N LYS A 134 -28.26 -8.86 -9.67
CA LYS A 134 -27.73 -10.19 -9.36
C LYS A 134 -26.79 -10.74 -10.43
N GLU A 135 -27.20 -10.70 -11.70
CA GLU A 135 -26.40 -11.23 -12.81
C GLU A 135 -25.04 -10.50 -12.94
N ILE A 136 -25.05 -9.17 -12.81
CA ILE A 136 -23.83 -8.35 -12.90
C ILE A 136 -22.92 -8.62 -11.70
N VAL A 137 -23.50 -8.71 -10.50
CA VAL A 137 -22.77 -9.00 -9.26
C VAL A 137 -22.13 -10.39 -9.30
N GLU A 138 -22.87 -11.42 -9.69
CA GLU A 138 -22.34 -12.78 -9.82
C GLU A 138 -21.23 -12.87 -10.87
N ALA A 139 -21.38 -12.19 -12.01
CA ALA A 139 -20.33 -12.13 -13.02
C ALA A 139 -19.06 -11.44 -12.50
N GLU A 140 -19.18 -10.37 -11.71
CA GLU A 140 -18.04 -9.70 -11.08
C GLU A 140 -17.37 -10.59 -10.01
N LEU A 141 -18.16 -11.28 -9.19
CA LEU A 141 -17.64 -12.20 -8.17
C LEU A 141 -16.86 -13.37 -8.79
N ASN A 142 -17.30 -13.86 -9.95
CA ASN A 142 -16.56 -14.90 -10.68
C ASN A 142 -15.17 -14.40 -11.08
N LEU A 143 -15.05 -13.19 -11.64
CA LEU A 143 -13.75 -12.59 -11.99
C LEU A 143 -12.84 -12.44 -10.76
N VAL A 144 -13.41 -11.98 -9.63
CA VAL A 144 -12.68 -11.86 -8.35
C VAL A 144 -12.23 -13.23 -7.85
N SER A 145 -12.99 -14.30 -8.07
CA SER A 145 -12.65 -15.64 -7.61
C SER A 145 -11.63 -16.37 -8.49
N GLU A 146 -11.59 -16.06 -9.79
CA GLU A 146 -10.70 -16.71 -10.76
C GLU A 146 -9.27 -16.17 -10.73
N HIS A 147 -9.08 -14.90 -10.31
CA HIS A 147 -7.78 -14.23 -10.24
C HIS A 147 -7.00 -14.19 -11.57
N SER A 148 -7.69 -14.22 -12.72
CA SER A 148 -7.12 -14.39 -14.07
C SER A 148 -6.30 -13.20 -14.63
N GLY A 149 -5.91 -12.24 -13.79
CA GLY A 149 -5.14 -11.05 -14.21
C GLY A 149 -6.04 -9.95 -14.75
N PHE A 150 -5.64 -9.31 -15.86
CA PHE A 150 -6.36 -8.15 -16.41
C PHE A 150 -7.68 -8.54 -17.12
N ASP A 151 -8.80 -8.00 -16.66
CA ASP A 151 -10.09 -8.05 -17.36
C ASP A 151 -10.92 -6.78 -17.08
N THR A 152 -11.99 -6.57 -17.85
CA THR A 152 -12.90 -5.44 -17.69
C THR A 152 -14.00 -5.77 -16.68
N SER A 153 -14.10 -4.93 -15.64
CA SER A 153 -15.16 -5.02 -14.64
C SER A 153 -16.55 -4.99 -15.28
N ARG A 154 -17.42 -5.86 -14.80
CA ARG A 154 -18.83 -5.94 -15.22
C ARG A 154 -19.66 -4.84 -14.59
N VAL A 155 -19.29 -4.39 -13.39
CA VAL A 155 -19.95 -3.27 -12.70
C VAL A 155 -19.52 -1.91 -13.27
N LEU A 156 -18.23 -1.56 -13.20
CA LEU A 156 -17.75 -0.21 -13.53
C LEU A 156 -17.25 -0.05 -14.97
N LYS A 157 -17.12 -1.15 -15.73
CA LYS A 157 -16.58 -1.16 -17.11
C LYS A 157 -15.17 -0.55 -17.21
N VAL A 158 -14.36 -0.76 -16.19
CA VAL A 158 -12.95 -0.35 -16.10
C VAL A 158 -12.05 -1.57 -16.17
N LEU A 159 -10.85 -1.41 -16.73
CA LEU A 159 -9.85 -2.47 -16.78
C LEU A 159 -9.21 -2.62 -15.39
N GLU A 160 -9.31 -3.81 -14.80
CA GLU A 160 -8.76 -4.13 -13.47
C GLU A 160 -7.85 -5.35 -13.54
N ASP A 161 -6.85 -5.41 -12.65
CA ASP A 161 -6.04 -6.60 -12.42
C ASP A 161 -6.62 -7.46 -11.29
N TYR A 162 -7.33 -8.53 -11.65
CA TYR A 162 -7.93 -9.46 -10.70
C TYR A 162 -6.90 -10.33 -9.95
N SER A 163 -5.63 -10.35 -10.36
CA SER A 163 -4.58 -11.05 -9.60
C SER A 163 -4.28 -10.41 -8.24
N GLN A 164 -4.71 -9.15 -8.04
CA GLN A 164 -4.56 -8.42 -6.78
C GLN A 164 -5.51 -8.94 -5.68
N TYR A 165 -6.56 -9.67 -6.04
CA TYR A 165 -7.55 -10.19 -5.09
C TYR A 165 -7.12 -11.50 -4.43
N ILE A 166 -5.90 -11.99 -4.67
CA ILE A 166 -5.37 -13.18 -3.99
C ILE A 166 -5.00 -12.79 -2.55
N PRO A 167 -5.63 -13.36 -1.49
CA PRO A 167 -5.26 -13.07 -0.12
C PRO A 167 -3.83 -13.50 0.20
N ARG A 168 -3.05 -12.63 0.85
CA ARG A 168 -1.63 -12.84 1.15
C ARG A 168 -1.32 -12.46 2.60
N GLY A 169 -0.12 -12.80 3.08
CA GLY A 169 0.34 -12.44 4.43
C GLY A 169 -0.60 -12.95 5.52
N HIS A 170 -0.90 -12.11 6.52
CA HIS A 170 -1.76 -12.50 7.63
C HIS A 170 -3.23 -12.71 7.24
N TYR A 171 -3.67 -12.22 6.08
CA TYR A 171 -5.04 -12.40 5.63
C TYR A 171 -5.39 -13.86 5.34
N THR A 172 -4.39 -14.72 5.19
CA THR A 172 -4.58 -16.17 5.01
C THR A 172 -4.88 -16.93 6.31
N ARG A 173 -4.75 -16.29 7.48
CA ARG A 173 -4.85 -16.95 8.80
C ARG A 173 -6.27 -17.31 9.21
N SER A 174 -7.28 -16.63 8.71
CA SER A 174 -8.69 -16.91 9.01
C SER A 174 -9.59 -16.53 7.84
N ASP A 175 -10.73 -17.18 7.69
CA ASP A 175 -11.65 -16.84 6.61
C ASP A 175 -12.28 -15.45 6.80
N THR A 176 -12.42 -14.98 8.05
CA THR A 176 -12.83 -13.59 8.34
C THR A 176 -11.86 -12.59 7.75
N LEU A 177 -10.55 -12.79 7.93
CA LEU A 177 -9.54 -11.91 7.35
C LEU A 177 -9.46 -12.01 5.83
N LYS A 178 -9.64 -13.22 5.25
CA LYS A 178 -9.72 -13.38 3.78
C LYS A 178 -10.89 -12.58 3.20
N ARG A 179 -12.07 -12.67 3.81
CA ARG A 179 -13.27 -11.93 3.39
C ARG A 179 -13.09 -10.43 3.52
N TYR A 180 -12.51 -9.99 4.65
CA TYR A 180 -12.16 -8.58 4.85
C TYR A 180 -11.21 -8.08 3.77
N PHE A 181 -10.12 -8.83 3.50
CA PHE A 181 -9.15 -8.50 2.46
C PHE A 181 -9.82 -8.34 1.09
N LEU A 182 -10.62 -9.32 0.66
CA LEU A 182 -11.29 -9.28 -0.64
C LEU A 182 -12.23 -8.07 -0.77
N SER A 183 -13.06 -7.82 0.25
CA SER A 183 -13.99 -6.70 0.27
C SER A 183 -13.26 -5.34 0.27
N MET A 184 -12.23 -5.19 1.11
CA MET A 184 -11.43 -3.97 1.16
C MET A 184 -10.59 -3.74 -0.09
N MET A 185 -10.04 -4.80 -0.70
CA MET A 185 -9.33 -4.70 -1.98
C MET A 185 -10.26 -4.21 -3.09
N TRP A 186 -11.48 -4.75 -3.17
CA TRP A 186 -12.50 -4.27 -4.10
C TRP A 186 -12.79 -2.78 -3.89
N LEU A 187 -13.06 -2.39 -2.64
CA LEU A 187 -13.39 -1.01 -2.27
C LEU A 187 -12.23 -0.01 -2.47
N GLY A 188 -10.98 -0.50 -2.37
CA GLY A 188 -9.78 0.33 -2.45
C GLY A 188 -9.15 0.41 -3.83
N ARG A 189 -9.47 -0.52 -4.74
CA ARG A 189 -8.92 -0.53 -6.09
C ARG A 189 -9.87 0.04 -7.13
N MET A 190 -11.15 -0.32 -7.06
CA MET A 190 -12.15 0.07 -8.05
C MET A 190 -12.30 1.60 -8.15
N PRO A 191 -11.90 2.20 -9.29
CA PRO A 191 -11.90 3.64 -9.48
C PRO A 191 -13.23 4.17 -10.02
N PHE A 192 -13.78 5.18 -9.35
CA PHE A 192 -14.76 6.07 -9.95
C PHE A 192 -14.00 7.19 -10.65
N TYR A 193 -13.71 7.02 -11.93
CA TYR A 193 -12.97 8.03 -12.70
C TYR A 193 -13.77 9.33 -12.81
N ILE A 194 -13.14 10.40 -12.36
CA ILE A 194 -13.65 11.79 -12.46
C ILE A 194 -12.79 12.64 -13.40
N SER A 195 -11.86 12.00 -14.10
CA SER A 195 -10.98 12.59 -15.11
C SER A 195 -11.71 12.86 -16.42
N ILE A 196 -11.36 13.98 -17.05
CA ILE A 196 -11.79 14.31 -18.41
C ILE A 196 -10.85 13.58 -19.39
N ASP A 197 -11.22 12.35 -19.73
CA ASP A 197 -10.55 11.56 -20.77
C ASP A 197 -11.39 11.57 -22.06
N LYS A 198 -10.78 11.90 -23.20
CA LYS A 198 -11.47 11.96 -24.49
C LYS A 198 -11.92 10.60 -24.98
N GLU A 199 -11.13 9.55 -24.73
CA GLU A 199 -11.43 8.19 -25.20
C GLU A 199 -12.56 7.57 -24.39
N ASN A 200 -12.53 7.73 -23.06
CA ASN A 200 -13.52 7.15 -22.14
C ASN A 200 -14.56 8.15 -21.61
N PHE A 201 -14.76 9.28 -22.31
CA PHE A 201 -15.54 10.42 -21.81
C PHE A 201 -16.93 10.02 -21.27
N LYS A 202 -17.71 9.26 -22.04
CA LYS A 202 -19.06 8.85 -21.65
C LYS A 202 -19.07 7.97 -20.39
N ARG A 203 -18.11 7.05 -20.27
CA ARG A 203 -17.96 6.20 -19.09
C ARG A 203 -17.59 7.05 -17.87
N ASN A 204 -16.59 7.92 -18.00
CA ASN A 204 -16.14 8.75 -16.88
C ASN A 204 -17.21 9.76 -16.43
N LEU A 205 -18.01 10.29 -17.36
CA LEU A 205 -19.16 11.13 -17.05
C LEU A 205 -20.18 10.36 -16.18
N PHE A 206 -20.51 9.13 -16.58
CA PHE A 206 -21.41 8.27 -15.81
C PHE A 206 -20.84 7.84 -14.45
N LEU A 207 -19.55 7.48 -14.38
CA LEU A 207 -18.88 7.16 -13.12
C LEU A 207 -18.81 8.38 -12.19
N THR A 208 -18.64 9.59 -12.73
CA THR A 208 -18.70 10.82 -11.96
C THR A 208 -20.10 11.02 -11.34
N ARG A 209 -21.18 10.74 -12.09
CA ARG A 209 -22.54 10.73 -11.54
C ARG A 209 -22.68 9.75 -10.38
N CYS A 210 -22.18 8.52 -10.57
CA CYS A 210 -22.18 7.50 -9.54
C CYS A 210 -21.43 7.97 -8.29
N ALA A 211 -20.28 8.62 -8.45
CA ALA A 211 -19.48 9.14 -7.35
C ALA A 211 -20.17 10.29 -6.58
N ILE A 212 -20.79 11.23 -7.31
CA ILE A 212 -21.57 12.33 -6.72
C ILE A 212 -22.74 11.76 -5.90
N LEU A 213 -23.48 10.81 -6.47
CA LEU A 213 -24.60 10.17 -5.79
C LEU A 213 -24.13 9.41 -4.53
N MET A 214 -23.01 8.69 -4.61
CA MET A 214 -22.46 7.97 -3.46
C MET A 214 -22.02 8.91 -2.34
N ALA A 215 -21.30 9.99 -2.67
CA ALA A 215 -20.93 11.02 -1.71
C ALA A 215 -22.16 11.67 -1.06
N TRP A 216 -23.20 11.95 -1.85
CA TRP A 216 -24.45 12.47 -1.32
C TRP A 216 -25.13 11.50 -0.35
N VAL A 217 -25.26 10.21 -0.70
CA VAL A 217 -25.86 9.19 0.18
C VAL A 217 -25.09 9.07 1.49
N ILE A 218 -23.75 9.02 1.44
CA ILE A 218 -22.90 9.00 2.64
C ILE A 218 -23.16 10.23 3.50
N SER A 219 -23.31 11.41 2.88
CA SER A 219 -23.57 12.66 3.62
C SER A 219 -24.91 12.70 4.37
N GLN A 220 -25.89 11.89 3.96
CA GLN A 220 -27.20 11.82 4.61
C GLN A 220 -27.21 10.96 5.89
N ASP A 221 -26.22 10.09 6.08
CA ASP A 221 -26.13 9.21 7.26
C ASP A 221 -24.91 9.56 8.11
N SER A 222 -25.18 10.22 9.25
CA SER A 222 -24.13 10.63 10.19
C SER A 222 -23.41 9.46 10.86
N GLU A 223 -24.05 8.30 10.96
CA GLU A 223 -23.42 7.10 11.53
C GLU A 223 -22.46 6.49 10.51
N VAL A 224 -22.86 6.39 9.23
CA VAL A 224 -21.97 5.94 8.15
C VAL A 224 -20.72 6.81 8.09
N GLN A 225 -20.86 8.14 8.16
CA GLN A 225 -19.72 9.05 8.18
C GLN A 225 -18.79 8.79 9.37
N LYS A 226 -19.33 8.60 10.58
CA LYS A 226 -18.53 8.32 11.77
C LYS A 226 -17.77 7.00 11.66
N LEU A 227 -18.44 5.94 11.22
CA LEU A 227 -17.82 4.62 11.04
C LEU A 227 -16.75 4.66 9.95
N TYR A 228 -17.04 5.32 8.83
CA TYR A 228 -16.09 5.52 7.75
C TYR A 228 -14.85 6.28 8.24
N SER A 229 -15.05 7.41 8.92
CA SER A 229 -13.94 8.21 9.46
C SER A 229 -13.11 7.42 10.46
N ARG A 230 -13.71 6.59 11.30
CA ARG A 230 -12.98 5.72 12.22
C ARG A 230 -12.03 4.76 11.51
N ILE A 231 -12.51 4.07 10.47
CA ILE A 231 -11.65 3.19 9.65
C ILE A 231 -10.56 4.01 8.97
N TYR A 232 -10.93 5.15 8.37
CA TYR A 232 -10.02 5.98 7.59
C TYR A 232 -8.92 6.61 8.44
N GLU A 233 -9.24 7.19 9.59
CA GLU A 233 -8.28 7.87 10.47
C GLU A 233 -7.27 6.88 11.05
N MET A 234 -7.74 5.72 11.51
CA MET A 234 -6.85 4.69 12.07
C MET A 234 -5.91 4.12 11.00
N THR A 235 -6.43 3.79 9.83
CA THR A 235 -5.58 3.31 8.71
C THR A 235 -4.65 4.41 8.18
N SER A 236 -5.07 5.67 8.24
CA SER A 236 -4.22 6.83 7.91
C SER A 236 -3.05 7.01 8.89
N TYR A 237 -3.31 6.79 10.17
CA TYR A 237 -2.28 6.80 11.20
C TYR A 237 -1.32 5.61 11.11
N LEU A 238 -1.79 4.43 10.69
CA LEU A 238 -0.96 3.23 10.60
C LEU A 238 -0.13 3.17 9.31
N VAL A 239 -0.70 3.53 8.17
CA VAL A 239 -0.09 3.34 6.84
C VAL A 239 0.10 4.68 6.12
N GLY A 240 -0.94 5.52 6.08
CA GLY A 240 -0.88 6.82 5.45
C GLY A 240 -2.20 7.30 4.85
N GLU A 241 -2.20 8.55 4.42
CA GLU A 241 -3.37 9.14 3.76
C GLU A 241 -3.65 8.43 2.44
N SER A 242 -4.92 8.42 2.02
CA SER A 242 -5.34 7.89 0.72
C SER A 242 -4.55 8.54 -0.41
N ASP A 243 -4.14 7.81 -1.45
CA ASP A 243 -3.48 8.44 -2.61
C ASP A 243 -4.53 9.12 -3.52
N ASP A 244 -5.64 8.42 -3.80
CA ASP A 244 -6.81 8.96 -4.49
C ASP A 244 -7.73 9.77 -3.57
N LEU A 245 -8.64 10.53 -4.17
CA LEU A 245 -9.72 11.20 -3.46
C LEU A 245 -10.69 10.18 -2.87
N ASN A 246 -11.27 10.51 -1.73
CA ASN A 246 -12.31 9.70 -1.10
C ASN A 246 -13.69 10.37 -1.12
N PHE A 247 -14.74 9.59 -0.85
CA PHE A 247 -16.11 10.12 -0.95
C PHE A 247 -16.41 11.21 0.07
N ILE A 248 -15.83 11.16 1.28
CA ILE A 248 -16.01 12.21 2.29
C ILE A 248 -15.39 13.52 1.82
N GLU A 249 -14.20 13.48 1.20
CA GLU A 249 -13.55 14.65 0.61
C GLU A 249 -14.38 15.27 -0.52
N LEU A 250 -15.19 14.48 -1.23
CA LEU A 250 -16.07 15.00 -2.28
C LEU A 250 -17.33 15.70 -1.75
N ILE A 251 -17.81 15.38 -0.55
CA ILE A 251 -19.08 15.89 0.01
C ILE A 251 -19.19 17.42 -0.09
N PRO A 252 -18.21 18.24 0.36
CA PRO A 252 -18.32 19.69 0.31
C PRO A 252 -18.46 20.24 -1.12
N PHE A 253 -17.79 19.60 -2.09
CA PHE A 253 -17.84 20.00 -3.49
C PHE A 253 -19.18 19.63 -4.14
N VAL A 254 -19.75 18.48 -3.75
CA VAL A 254 -21.08 18.07 -4.19
C VAL A 254 -22.13 19.08 -3.72
N TYR A 255 -22.13 19.46 -2.44
CA TYR A 255 -23.08 20.47 -1.93
C TYR A 255 -22.87 21.86 -2.56
N LYS A 256 -21.63 22.22 -2.89
CA LYS A 256 -21.33 23.49 -3.55
C LYS A 256 -21.88 23.54 -4.98
N GLN A 257 -21.73 22.46 -5.75
CA GLN A 257 -22.21 22.40 -7.14
C GLN A 257 -23.72 22.14 -7.21
N PHE A 258 -24.25 21.34 -6.28
CA PHE A 258 -25.66 20.92 -6.24
C PHE A 258 -26.34 21.29 -4.90
N PRO A 259 -26.54 22.58 -4.60
CA PRO A 259 -27.14 23.01 -3.33
C PRO A 259 -28.59 22.56 -3.12
N GLY A 260 -29.29 22.19 -4.20
CA GLY A 260 -30.66 21.68 -4.19
C GLY A 260 -30.78 20.24 -4.69
N PHE A 261 -29.79 19.38 -4.42
CA PHE A 261 -29.77 17.99 -4.90
C PHE A 261 -31.15 17.29 -4.71
N PRO A 262 -31.72 16.62 -5.74
CA PRO A 262 -31.09 16.21 -7.00
C PRO A 262 -31.27 17.20 -8.18
N VAL A 263 -31.65 18.45 -7.95
CA VAL A 263 -31.80 19.45 -9.04
C VAL A 263 -30.47 19.63 -9.77
N GLY A 264 -30.48 19.51 -11.10
CA GLY A 264 -29.30 19.62 -11.96
C GLY A 264 -28.47 18.34 -12.13
N PHE A 265 -28.76 17.28 -11.38
CA PHE A 265 -28.03 16.00 -11.47
C PHE A 265 -28.17 15.32 -12.84
N SER A 266 -29.31 15.52 -13.50
CA SER A 266 -29.58 14.96 -14.83
C SER A 266 -28.94 15.75 -15.97
N ASP A 267 -28.32 16.90 -15.72
CA ASP A 267 -27.66 17.71 -16.75
C ASP A 267 -26.18 17.32 -16.88
N ASP A 268 -25.79 16.79 -18.04
CA ASP A 268 -24.40 16.45 -18.38
C ASP A 268 -23.45 17.65 -18.19
N SER A 269 -23.93 18.87 -18.42
CA SER A 269 -23.12 20.10 -18.33
C SER A 269 -22.69 20.38 -16.90
N GLN A 270 -23.58 20.15 -15.93
CA GLN A 270 -23.31 20.31 -14.50
C GLN A 270 -22.30 19.26 -13.99
N ILE A 271 -22.40 18.03 -14.50
CA ILE A 271 -21.42 16.97 -14.19
C ILE A 271 -20.06 17.33 -14.79
N LEU A 272 -20.01 17.87 -16.00
CA LEU A 272 -18.77 18.31 -16.62
C LEU A 272 -18.11 19.48 -15.86
N GLU A 273 -18.89 20.41 -15.33
CA GLU A 273 -18.39 21.46 -14.42
C GLU A 273 -17.80 20.86 -13.14
N PHE A 274 -18.46 19.86 -12.56
CA PHE A 274 -17.93 19.12 -11.42
C PHE A 274 -16.60 18.42 -11.76
N MET A 275 -16.47 17.78 -12.93
CA MET A 275 -15.21 17.16 -13.36
C MET A 275 -14.08 18.19 -13.51
N LYS A 276 -14.38 19.39 -14.03
CA LYS A 276 -13.41 20.50 -14.09
C LYS A 276 -13.00 20.95 -12.69
N LEU A 277 -13.94 21.08 -11.76
CA LEU A 277 -13.64 21.39 -10.36
C LEU A 277 -12.76 20.30 -9.73
N ALA A 278 -13.11 19.03 -9.94
CA ALA A 278 -12.36 17.88 -9.44
C ALA A 278 -10.92 17.84 -9.98
N SER A 279 -10.68 18.27 -11.22
CA SER A 279 -9.34 18.35 -11.80
C SER A 279 -8.38 19.30 -11.09
N THR A 280 -8.92 20.24 -10.28
CA THR A 280 -8.12 21.16 -9.45
C THR A 280 -7.75 20.57 -8.09
N LEU A 281 -8.38 19.46 -7.70
CA LEU A 281 -8.12 18.77 -6.46
C LEU A 281 -6.80 17.97 -6.54
N ARG A 282 -6.47 17.33 -5.42
CA ARG A 282 -5.28 16.49 -5.29
C ARG A 282 -5.30 15.36 -6.32
N LYS A 283 -4.18 15.20 -7.02
CA LYS A 283 -3.96 14.14 -8.02
C LYS A 283 -3.28 12.93 -7.38
N PRO A 284 -3.52 11.71 -7.89
CA PRO A 284 -2.82 10.51 -7.42
C PRO A 284 -1.32 10.62 -7.72
N SER A 285 -0.50 10.19 -6.77
CA SER A 285 0.96 10.21 -6.87
C SER A 285 1.54 8.83 -7.17
N ILE A 286 0.79 7.76 -6.91
CA ILE A 286 1.17 6.37 -7.16
C ILE A 286 0.16 5.75 -8.13
N TYR A 287 0.67 5.17 -9.21
CA TYR A 287 -0.15 4.63 -10.30
C TYR A 287 -0.16 3.10 -10.23
N SER A 288 -1.14 2.56 -9.51
CA SER A 288 -1.36 1.10 -9.36
C SER A 288 -2.40 0.52 -10.33
N THR A 289 -2.83 1.32 -11.32
CA THR A 289 -3.78 0.94 -12.37
C THR A 289 -3.12 1.05 -13.74
N TRP A 290 -3.71 0.38 -14.73
CA TRP A 290 -3.17 0.32 -16.08
C TRP A 290 -3.26 1.68 -16.79
N PHE A 291 -2.17 2.09 -17.45
CA PHE A 291 -2.13 3.25 -18.34
C PHE A 291 -1.09 3.03 -19.44
N ARG A 292 -1.16 3.80 -20.54
CA ARG A 292 -0.21 3.69 -21.65
C ARG A 292 0.98 4.62 -21.41
N ASP A 293 2.15 4.25 -21.94
CA ASP A 293 3.38 5.06 -21.88
C ASP A 293 3.23 6.50 -22.42
N VAL A 294 2.23 6.74 -23.28
CA VAL A 294 1.94 8.04 -23.89
C VAL A 294 0.97 8.89 -23.07
N ASP A 295 0.26 8.28 -22.11
CA ASP A 295 -0.72 8.96 -21.30
C ASP A 295 -0.03 9.80 -20.22
N LYS A 296 -0.72 10.85 -19.77
CA LYS A 296 -0.35 11.56 -18.54
C LYS A 296 -1.12 10.94 -17.38
N PRO A 297 -0.51 10.04 -16.60
CA PRO A 297 -1.24 9.25 -15.60
C PRO A 297 -1.91 10.13 -14.53
N GLU A 298 -1.26 11.22 -14.12
CA GLU A 298 -1.84 12.18 -13.16
C GLU A 298 -3.17 12.83 -13.62
N GLU A 299 -3.43 12.89 -14.92
CA GLU A 299 -4.65 13.50 -15.48
C GLU A 299 -5.69 12.42 -15.80
N VAL A 300 -5.26 11.30 -16.39
CA VAL A 300 -6.16 10.22 -16.83
C VAL A 300 -6.66 9.40 -15.64
N LEU A 301 -5.82 9.18 -14.63
CA LEU A 301 -6.12 8.31 -13.49
C LEU A 301 -6.79 9.04 -12.32
N LEU A 302 -7.15 10.32 -12.47
CA LEU A 302 -7.86 11.04 -11.41
C LEU A 302 -9.19 10.33 -11.11
N SER A 303 -9.27 9.76 -9.91
CA SER A 303 -10.38 8.93 -9.49
C SER A 303 -10.78 9.20 -8.04
N CYS A 304 -12.01 8.85 -7.72
CA CYS A 304 -12.48 8.70 -6.35
C CYS A 304 -12.64 7.21 -6.04
N LYS A 305 -12.21 6.77 -4.86
CA LYS A 305 -12.38 5.37 -4.43
C LYS A 305 -12.94 5.34 -3.01
N PHE A 306 -13.56 4.21 -2.65
CA PHE A 306 -14.21 4.09 -1.36
C PHE A 306 -13.20 4.04 -0.22
N MET A 307 -12.14 3.23 -0.31
CA MET A 307 -11.04 3.19 0.67
C MET A 307 -9.72 2.99 -0.06
N SER A 308 -9.25 4.00 -0.80
CA SER A 308 -8.10 3.85 -1.69
C SER A 308 -6.84 3.36 -0.99
N GLN A 309 -5.97 2.75 -1.80
CA GLN A 309 -4.59 2.47 -1.39
C GLN A 309 -3.89 3.76 -0.95
N ARG A 310 -2.97 3.62 0.00
CA ARG A 310 -2.36 4.72 0.73
C ARG A 310 -1.10 5.19 0.05
N PHE A 311 -0.82 6.48 0.20
CA PHE A 311 0.45 7.02 -0.23
C PHE A 311 1.57 6.50 0.66
N ILE A 312 2.41 5.63 0.12
CA ILE A 312 3.61 5.14 0.78
C ILE A 312 4.88 5.63 0.05
N PRO A 313 5.83 6.26 0.76
CA PRO A 313 6.97 6.92 0.13
C PRO A 313 7.92 5.97 -0.61
N ASP A 314 8.00 4.71 -0.22
CA ASP A 314 8.83 3.73 -0.90
C ASP A 314 8.23 3.28 -2.25
N ALA A 315 6.89 3.13 -2.36
CA ALA A 315 6.28 2.92 -3.68
C ALA A 315 6.48 4.14 -4.59
N TYR A 316 6.38 5.36 -4.04
CA TYR A 316 6.71 6.58 -4.78
C TYR A 316 8.17 6.58 -5.29
N ILE A 317 9.12 6.19 -4.44
CA ILE A 317 10.54 6.05 -4.84
C ILE A 317 10.69 5.02 -5.96
N PHE A 318 10.09 3.84 -5.80
CA PHE A 318 10.22 2.76 -6.77
C PHE A 318 9.60 3.10 -8.12
N GLN A 319 8.41 3.69 -8.13
CA GLN A 319 7.75 4.12 -9.36
C GLN A 319 8.61 5.11 -10.15
N ASN A 320 9.25 6.06 -9.47
CA ASN A 320 10.13 7.02 -10.12
C ASN A 320 11.45 6.42 -10.58
N LEU A 321 11.83 5.24 -10.09
CA LEU A 321 13.07 4.55 -10.46
C LEU A 321 12.86 3.42 -11.48
N VAL A 322 11.67 3.24 -12.04
CA VAL A 322 11.39 2.25 -13.09
C VAL A 322 11.06 2.90 -14.44
N TYR A 323 10.78 2.04 -15.42
CA TYR A 323 10.33 2.41 -16.74
C TYR A 323 9.10 3.33 -16.65
N SER A 324 9.11 4.39 -17.48
CA SER A 324 8.37 5.68 -17.41
C SER A 324 9.30 6.86 -17.11
N LYS A 325 10.23 6.71 -16.17
CA LYS A 325 11.21 7.75 -15.79
C LYS A 325 12.66 7.32 -16.00
N VAL A 326 12.94 6.02 -15.86
CA VAL A 326 14.28 5.43 -15.96
C VAL A 326 14.33 4.35 -17.04
N GLY A 327 15.37 4.40 -17.87
CA GLY A 327 15.53 3.53 -19.03
C GLY A 327 14.89 4.11 -20.30
N THR A 328 14.86 3.30 -21.35
CA THR A 328 14.23 3.64 -22.63
C THR A 328 13.33 2.49 -23.06
N ARG A 329 12.46 2.70 -24.06
CA ARG A 329 11.62 1.62 -24.58
C ARG A 329 12.43 0.41 -25.06
N ALA A 330 13.63 0.64 -25.58
CA ALA A 330 14.57 -0.41 -26.01
C ALA A 330 15.31 -1.07 -24.84
N LYS A 331 15.52 -0.36 -23.73
CA LYS A 331 16.19 -0.86 -22.52
C LYS A 331 15.48 -0.36 -21.26
N PRO A 332 14.31 -0.93 -20.92
CA PRO A 332 13.52 -0.48 -19.78
C PRO A 332 14.09 -1.02 -18.47
N ARG A 333 13.99 -0.24 -17.39
CA ARG A 333 14.20 -0.75 -16.03
C ARG A 333 12.86 -1.21 -15.46
N LEU A 334 12.57 -2.49 -15.56
CA LEU A 334 11.23 -3.02 -15.24
C LEU A 334 10.96 -3.14 -13.74
N PHE A 335 12.00 -3.42 -12.95
CA PHE A 335 11.84 -3.67 -11.53
C PHE A 335 12.78 -2.79 -10.70
N PRO A 336 12.28 -2.23 -9.59
CA PRO A 336 13.13 -1.60 -8.60
C PRO A 336 13.87 -2.67 -7.79
N ARG A 337 14.84 -2.24 -6.98
CA ARG A 337 15.48 -3.08 -5.97
C ARG A 337 15.21 -2.50 -4.58
N GLY A 338 15.11 -3.34 -3.55
CA GLY A 338 15.01 -2.86 -2.16
C GLY A 338 16.16 -1.93 -1.75
N LEU A 339 17.32 -2.08 -2.38
CA LEU A 339 18.46 -1.16 -2.21
C LEU A 339 18.19 0.27 -2.70
N ASP A 340 17.30 0.47 -3.68
CA ASP A 340 16.97 1.81 -4.19
C ASP A 340 16.38 2.68 -3.07
N LEU A 341 15.51 2.11 -2.25
CA LEU A 341 14.93 2.79 -1.08
C LEU A 341 16.05 3.25 -0.13
N LEU A 342 16.95 2.33 0.24
CA LEU A 342 18.01 2.63 1.19
C LEU A 342 18.99 3.67 0.64
N ALA A 343 19.31 3.61 -0.66
CA ALA A 343 20.13 4.61 -1.32
C ALA A 343 19.47 6.00 -1.28
N VAL A 344 18.18 6.10 -1.58
CA VAL A 344 17.42 7.35 -1.48
C VAL A 344 17.38 7.89 -0.05
N LEU A 345 17.30 7.02 0.96
CA LEU A 345 17.36 7.41 2.37
C LEU A 345 18.77 7.78 2.86
N GLY A 346 19.76 7.80 1.96
CA GLY A 346 21.13 8.27 2.24
C GLY A 346 22.11 7.16 2.64
N ASN A 347 21.84 5.90 2.29
CA ASN A 347 22.79 4.81 2.53
C ASN A 347 23.82 4.70 1.41
N ASP A 348 25.03 5.20 1.66
CA ASP A 348 26.14 5.19 0.68
C ASP A 348 26.52 3.78 0.23
N ARG A 349 26.43 2.78 1.14
CA ARG A 349 26.79 1.40 0.80
C ARG A 349 25.74 0.77 -0.13
N ALA A 350 24.47 1.08 0.05
CA ALA A 350 23.42 0.67 -0.89
C ALA A 350 23.65 1.27 -2.28
N LYS A 351 23.97 2.57 -2.35
CA LYS A 351 24.29 3.28 -3.60
C LYS A 351 25.50 2.66 -4.31
N ASP A 352 26.57 2.38 -3.56
CA ASP A 352 27.78 1.70 -4.06
C ASP A 352 27.45 0.33 -4.69
N ILE A 353 26.65 -0.50 -4.02
CA ILE A 353 26.24 -1.81 -4.55
C ILE A 353 25.39 -1.66 -5.83
N LEU A 354 24.45 -0.71 -5.87
CA LEU A 354 23.62 -0.46 -7.05
C LEU A 354 24.45 -0.03 -8.27
N ILE A 355 25.43 0.85 -8.06
CA ILE A 355 26.24 1.41 -9.15
C ILE A 355 27.37 0.46 -9.58
N ASN A 356 28.12 -0.10 -8.62
CA ASN A 356 29.35 -0.83 -8.94
C ASN A 356 29.12 -2.32 -9.15
N TYR A 357 28.18 -2.95 -8.42
CA TYR A 357 27.87 -4.36 -8.57
C TYR A 357 26.75 -4.60 -9.59
N TYR A 358 25.58 -3.99 -9.38
CA TYR A 358 24.42 -4.18 -10.26
C TYR A 358 24.49 -3.33 -11.54
N LYS A 359 25.35 -2.30 -11.58
CA LYS A 359 25.50 -1.40 -12.72
C LYS A 359 24.19 -0.77 -13.16
N GLU A 360 23.33 -0.39 -12.21
CA GLU A 360 22.02 0.21 -12.49
C GLU A 360 22.13 1.56 -13.21
N ASN A 361 23.28 2.23 -13.12
CA ASN A 361 23.62 3.42 -13.91
C ASN A 361 23.68 3.17 -15.43
N GLN A 362 23.60 1.91 -15.88
CA GLN A 362 23.44 1.56 -17.29
C GLN A 362 22.10 1.99 -17.89
N TYR A 363 21.09 2.24 -17.06
CA TYR A 363 19.78 2.69 -17.49
C TYR A 363 19.77 4.22 -17.63
N ALA A 364 19.21 4.71 -18.74
CA ALA A 364 19.09 6.14 -18.99
C ALA A 364 18.36 6.83 -17.83
N ASN A 365 18.85 8.02 -17.45
CA ASN A 365 18.31 8.85 -16.36
C ASN A 365 18.36 8.29 -14.93
N TYR A 366 18.86 7.06 -14.71
CA TYR A 366 18.87 6.45 -13.37
C TYR A 366 19.56 7.33 -12.32
N THR A 367 20.81 7.74 -12.56
CA THR A 367 21.59 8.54 -11.60
C THR A 367 20.93 9.89 -11.33
N LYS A 368 20.41 10.56 -12.38
CA LYS A 368 19.72 11.85 -12.25
C LYS A 368 18.46 11.72 -11.37
N MET A 369 17.70 10.65 -11.56
CA MET A 369 16.48 10.41 -10.82
C MET A 369 16.76 9.99 -9.37
N LEU A 370 17.77 9.15 -9.15
CA LEU A 370 18.24 8.80 -7.82
C LEU A 370 18.66 10.03 -7.02
N ASP A 371 19.49 10.92 -7.61
CA ASP A 371 19.93 12.15 -6.96
C ASP A 371 18.75 13.12 -6.69
N SER A 372 17.74 13.15 -7.56
CA SER A 372 16.53 13.94 -7.34
C SER A 372 15.71 13.40 -6.15
N LEU A 373 15.56 12.08 -6.04
CA LEU A 373 14.85 11.44 -4.95
C LEU A 373 15.61 11.55 -3.63
N GLU A 374 16.94 11.48 -3.63
CA GLU A 374 17.76 11.77 -2.45
C GLU A 374 17.55 13.21 -1.95
N LYS A 375 17.51 14.19 -2.86
CA LYS A 375 17.21 15.58 -2.51
C LYS A 375 15.80 15.74 -1.94
N TRP A 376 14.82 15.08 -2.56
CA TRP A 376 13.45 15.03 -2.05
C TRP A 376 13.40 14.46 -0.64
N ALA A 377 14.05 13.31 -0.39
CA ALA A 377 14.09 12.67 0.92
C ALA A 377 14.79 13.53 1.98
N LYS A 378 15.85 14.24 1.62
CA LYS A 378 16.56 15.19 2.50
C LYS A 378 15.74 16.43 2.85
N ALA A 379 14.81 16.85 1.98
CA ALA A 379 13.92 17.99 2.23
C ALA A 379 12.76 17.66 3.18
N ILE A 380 12.55 16.38 3.53
CA ILE A 380 11.48 15.94 4.42
C ILE A 380 11.82 16.33 5.85
N LYS A 381 11.00 17.23 6.41
CA LYS A 381 11.14 17.68 7.80
C LYS A 381 10.80 16.57 8.80
N ILE A 382 11.34 16.69 10.01
CA ILE A 382 11.20 15.70 11.07
C ILE A 382 9.74 15.43 11.44
N GLU A 383 8.89 16.45 11.43
CA GLU A 383 7.45 16.32 11.75
C GLU A 383 6.73 15.40 10.77
N LYS A 384 7.13 15.43 9.49
CA LYS A 384 6.56 14.55 8.47
C LYS A 384 6.99 13.10 8.66
N TRP A 385 8.22 12.87 9.11
CA TRP A 385 8.69 11.52 9.49
C TRP A 385 7.92 10.92 10.66
N HIS A 386 7.41 11.75 11.57
CA HIS A 386 6.63 11.31 12.73
C HIS A 386 5.11 11.44 12.54
N LYS A 387 4.64 11.76 11.33
CA LYS A 387 3.21 11.98 11.06
C LYS A 387 2.37 10.72 11.29
N ASN A 388 2.91 9.55 10.95
CA ASN A 388 2.22 8.27 11.06
C ASN A 388 3.22 7.13 11.29
N ALA A 389 2.73 5.93 11.62
CA ALA A 389 3.58 4.79 11.96
C ALA A 389 4.47 4.32 10.79
N TYR A 390 3.95 4.33 9.55
CA TYR A 390 4.69 3.94 8.35
C TYR A 390 5.91 4.84 8.09
N TRP A 391 5.70 6.16 8.13
CA TRP A 391 6.78 7.14 7.99
C TRP A 391 7.79 7.00 9.11
N HIS A 392 7.33 6.77 10.35
CA HIS A 392 8.22 6.59 11.48
C HIS A 392 9.08 5.32 11.36
N TRP A 393 8.51 4.25 10.81
CA TRP A 393 9.23 3.01 10.52
C TRP A 393 10.37 3.23 9.52
N LEU A 394 10.11 3.96 8.44
CA LEU A 394 11.14 4.33 7.46
C LEU A 394 12.18 5.29 8.05
N TYR A 395 11.78 6.14 9.00
CA TYR A 395 12.71 6.96 9.75
C TYR A 395 13.67 6.10 10.61
N ILE A 396 13.18 5.05 11.28
CA ILE A 396 14.04 4.08 11.99
C ILE A 396 15.01 3.41 11.01
N ILE A 397 14.56 3.08 9.79
CA ILE A 397 15.47 2.54 8.76
C ILE A 397 16.55 3.56 8.38
N LYS A 398 16.16 4.83 8.20
CA LYS A 398 17.09 5.91 7.86
C LYS A 398 18.14 6.15 8.96
N THR A 399 17.78 6.07 10.24
CA THR A 399 18.74 6.27 11.34
C THR A 399 19.76 5.13 11.46
N MET A 400 19.45 3.94 10.93
CA MET A 400 20.39 2.81 10.88
C MET A 400 21.49 2.94 9.82
N ASN A 401 21.51 4.02 9.03
CA ASN A 401 22.57 4.25 8.04
C ASN A 401 23.94 4.53 8.68
N ASP A 402 23.94 5.04 9.92
CA ASP A 402 25.18 5.33 10.64
C ASP A 402 25.77 4.05 11.23
N THR A 403 27.08 3.87 11.02
CA THR A 403 27.80 2.75 11.62
C THR A 403 28.01 3.02 13.10
N PRO A 404 27.59 2.12 14.01
CA PRO A 404 27.85 2.29 15.44
C PRO A 404 29.34 2.46 15.71
N HIS A 405 29.67 3.31 16.67
CA HIS A 405 31.04 3.40 17.18
C HIS A 405 31.35 2.14 17.99
N PHE A 406 32.22 1.28 17.45
CA PHE A 406 32.69 0.10 18.17
C PHE A 406 33.91 0.45 19.04
N PRO A 407 34.04 -0.17 20.22
CA PRO A 407 35.29 -0.18 20.96
C PRO A 407 36.45 -0.61 20.04
N PRO A 408 37.61 0.07 20.08
CA PRO A 408 38.77 -0.29 19.26
C PRO A 408 39.21 -1.77 19.40
N SER A 409 38.88 -2.39 20.54
CA SER A 409 39.17 -3.80 20.85
C SER A 409 38.43 -4.81 19.97
N LEU A 410 37.27 -4.46 19.38
CA LEU A 410 36.47 -5.39 18.58
C LEU A 410 36.93 -5.49 17.11
N LYS A 411 37.84 -4.61 16.64
CA LYS A 411 38.42 -4.59 15.28
C LYS A 411 37.40 -4.90 14.16
N VAL A 412 36.20 -4.33 14.27
CA VAL A 412 35.10 -4.59 13.34
C VAL A 412 35.38 -3.90 12.00
N ASN A 413 35.38 -4.67 10.92
CA ASN A 413 35.49 -4.11 9.58
C ASN A 413 34.22 -3.33 9.24
N ALA A 414 34.34 -2.02 9.10
CA ALA A 414 33.21 -1.12 8.89
C ALA A 414 32.36 -1.50 7.67
N VAL A 415 32.98 -1.90 6.55
CA VAL A 415 32.26 -2.27 5.32
C VAL A 415 31.44 -3.54 5.51
N ALA A 416 32.04 -4.60 6.07
CA ALA A 416 31.31 -5.84 6.32
C ALA A 416 30.16 -5.64 7.32
N TYR A 417 30.37 -4.80 8.33
CA TYR A 417 29.31 -4.49 9.29
C TYR A 417 28.19 -3.63 8.67
N ARG A 418 28.52 -2.68 7.78
CA ARG A 418 27.53 -1.96 6.96
C ARG A 418 26.72 -2.91 6.08
N ASP A 419 27.34 -3.94 5.49
CA ASP A 419 26.63 -4.97 4.72
C ASP A 419 25.66 -5.76 5.60
N LYS A 420 26.06 -6.12 6.83
CA LYS A 420 25.15 -6.71 7.81
C LYS A 420 23.97 -5.78 8.10
N LEU A 421 24.24 -4.51 8.42
CA LEU A 421 23.17 -3.53 8.72
C LEU A 421 22.22 -3.35 7.54
N LEU A 422 22.72 -3.36 6.31
CA LEU A 422 21.87 -3.33 5.11
C LEU A 422 20.88 -4.50 5.05
N VAL A 423 21.31 -5.71 5.44
CA VAL A 423 20.41 -6.87 5.53
C VAL A 423 19.34 -6.66 6.61
N THR A 424 19.73 -6.13 7.77
CA THR A 424 18.78 -5.77 8.85
C THR A 424 17.76 -4.74 8.36
N GLN A 425 18.21 -3.68 7.69
CA GLN A 425 17.34 -2.62 7.13
C GLN A 425 16.37 -3.16 6.08
N GLN A 426 16.84 -3.99 5.16
CA GLN A 426 15.97 -4.61 4.14
C GLN A 426 14.97 -5.58 4.75
N GLY A 427 15.38 -6.37 5.74
CA GLY A 427 14.47 -7.26 6.46
C GLY A 427 13.36 -6.49 7.16
N PHE A 428 13.71 -5.42 7.86
CA PHE A 428 12.74 -4.58 8.58
C PHE A 428 11.81 -3.80 7.64
N TRP A 429 12.30 -3.37 6.47
CA TRP A 429 11.45 -2.79 5.41
C TRP A 429 10.53 -3.85 4.77
N ALA A 430 11.02 -5.07 4.54
CA ALA A 430 10.22 -6.13 3.97
C ALA A 430 9.07 -6.56 4.91
N GLU A 431 9.32 -6.61 6.23
CA GLU A 431 8.28 -6.81 7.25
C GLU A 431 7.19 -5.72 7.15
N LEU A 432 7.57 -4.43 7.10
CA LEU A 432 6.62 -3.33 6.93
C LEU A 432 5.72 -3.49 5.69
N ARG A 433 6.32 -3.83 4.53
CA ARG A 433 5.57 -4.02 3.29
C ARG A 433 4.68 -5.25 3.29
N HIS A 434 5.11 -6.29 3.98
CA HIS A 434 4.33 -7.50 4.15
C HIS A 434 3.07 -7.23 4.98
N ASP A 435 3.19 -6.50 6.08
CA ASP A 435 2.08 -6.24 7.01
C ASP A 435 1.03 -5.29 6.42
N THR A 436 1.47 -4.38 5.56
CA THR A 436 0.62 -3.33 4.97
C THR A 436 0.07 -3.66 3.58
N ILE A 437 0.21 -4.91 3.12
CA ILE A 437 -0.09 -5.32 1.74
C ILE A 437 -1.51 -5.00 1.23
N LEU A 438 -2.51 -4.95 2.11
CA LEU A 438 -3.87 -4.55 1.75
C LEU A 438 -3.97 -3.05 1.41
N TYR A 439 -3.19 -2.23 2.10
CA TYR A 439 -3.28 -0.78 2.05
C TYR A 439 -2.21 -0.14 1.16
N ALA A 440 -1.16 -0.88 0.80
CA ALA A 440 0.07 -0.41 0.16
C ALA A 440 0.17 -0.67 -1.35
#